data_AF-A0A835WT10-F1
#
_entry.id   AF-A0A835WT10-F1
#
_cell.length_a   1.000
_cell.length_b   1.000
_cell.length_c   1.000
_cell.angle_alpha   90.00
_cell.angle_beta   90.00
_cell.angle_gamma   90.00
#
_symmetry.space_group_name_H-M   'P 1'
#
loop_
_entity.id
_entity.type
_entity.pdbx_description
1 polymer ?
#
loop_
_entity_poly.entity_id
_entity_poly.type
_entity_poly.pdbx_seq_one_letter_code
_entity_poly.pdbx_strand_id
1 'polypeptide(L)'
;MDKDSMTPEGGNLVLVAGHAVYTGVDYSEANKEASWFLEDYQKVKGEAQSFLDHIRLGIEEAALDPDALLLFSGGQTRRAAGPRSEGLSYWVVAEAAGWFGHPEVRNRTFTEEHARDSFENLLFSLCRFYELAGHYPETITVVSYTLKEARFRTLHREAVRWPGEYFRFVGTPVPPEAKGAKVGGGSRAGERGVEPFQL
;
A
#
# COMPACT_ATOMS: atom_id res chain seq x y z
N MET A 1 17.83 17.09 -21.82
CA MET A 1 16.60 16.36 -21.45
C MET A 1 16.00 17.14 -20.31
N ASP A 2 14.84 17.72 -20.54
CA ASP A 2 14.14 18.54 -19.57
C ASP A 2 13.70 17.65 -18.40
N LYS A 3 13.98 18.07 -17.15
CA LYS A 3 13.55 17.34 -15.95
C LYS A 3 12.08 17.60 -15.61
N ASP A 4 11.45 18.54 -16.31
CA ASP A 4 10.10 19.04 -16.02
C ASP A 4 8.99 18.36 -16.85
N SER A 5 9.30 17.43 -17.76
CA SER A 5 8.30 16.76 -18.59
C SER A 5 7.72 15.48 -17.97
N MET A 6 7.91 15.27 -16.66
CA MET A 6 7.53 14.03 -15.97
C MET A 6 6.56 14.26 -14.81
N THR A 7 5.84 15.38 -14.80
CA THR A 7 4.61 15.50 -14.02
C THR A 7 3.51 14.81 -14.82
N PRO A 8 3.11 13.58 -14.49
CA PRO A 8 1.88 13.05 -15.03
C PRO A 8 0.76 14.05 -14.70
N GLU A 9 0.00 14.48 -15.71
CA GLU A 9 -1.21 15.33 -15.56
C GLU A 9 -2.35 14.59 -14.82
N GLY A 10 -2.03 13.49 -14.13
CA GLY A 10 -2.97 12.55 -13.55
C GLY A 10 -3.75 13.18 -12.40
N GLY A 11 -5.08 13.12 -12.50
CA GLY A 11 -6.00 13.63 -11.49
C GLY A 11 -6.28 12.65 -10.36
N ASN A 12 -6.01 11.34 -10.49
CA ASN A 12 -6.56 10.33 -9.57
C ASN A 12 -5.48 9.51 -8.84
N LEU A 13 -5.80 9.00 -7.66
CA LEU A 13 -4.92 8.12 -6.89
C LEU A 13 -5.50 6.70 -6.80
N VAL A 14 -4.73 5.70 -7.24
CA VAL A 14 -4.91 4.30 -6.85
C VAL A 14 -3.86 3.96 -5.79
N LEU A 15 -4.30 3.69 -4.57
CA LEU A 15 -3.47 3.35 -3.43
C LEU A 15 -3.58 1.86 -3.13
N VAL A 16 -2.47 1.13 -3.11
CA VAL A 16 -2.40 -0.24 -2.62
C VAL A 16 -1.69 -0.25 -1.26
N ALA A 17 -2.41 -0.63 -0.21
CA ALA A 17 -1.83 -0.69 1.13
C ALA A 17 -1.00 -1.97 1.32
N GLY A 18 0.27 -1.78 1.67
CA GLY A 18 1.23 -2.85 1.98
C GLY A 18 0.88 -3.58 3.26
N HIS A 19 1.20 -4.88 3.30
CA HIS A 19 0.96 -5.74 4.46
C HIS A 19 2.15 -6.62 4.87
N ALA A 20 3.17 -6.76 4.01
CA ALA A 20 4.38 -7.52 4.31
C ALA A 20 5.55 -7.11 3.40
N VAL A 21 6.77 -7.42 3.85
CA VAL A 21 8.01 -7.14 3.12
C VAL A 21 8.45 -8.42 2.40
N TYR A 22 8.74 -8.33 1.11
CA TYR A 22 9.30 -9.43 0.33
C TYR A 22 10.79 -9.60 0.71
N THR A 23 11.17 -10.81 1.10
CA THR A 23 12.53 -11.15 1.54
C THR A 23 13.14 -12.32 0.77
N GLY A 24 12.36 -12.92 -0.14
CA GLY A 24 12.85 -13.93 -1.07
C GLY A 24 13.93 -13.39 -2.00
N VAL A 25 14.63 -14.32 -2.66
CA VAL A 25 15.62 -14.03 -3.70
C VAL A 25 15.16 -14.48 -5.09
N ASP A 26 14.08 -15.26 -5.16
CA ASP A 26 13.46 -15.76 -6.39
C ASP A 26 12.01 -15.29 -6.46
N TYR A 27 11.73 -14.34 -7.35
CA TYR A 27 10.41 -13.74 -7.50
C TYR A 27 9.35 -14.72 -8.03
N SER A 28 9.74 -15.83 -8.66
CA SER A 28 8.79 -16.87 -9.07
C SER A 28 8.11 -17.54 -7.87
N GLU A 29 8.71 -17.42 -6.68
CA GLU A 29 8.23 -17.96 -5.42
C GLU A 29 7.47 -16.94 -4.57
N ALA A 30 7.10 -15.78 -5.13
CA ALA A 30 6.39 -14.74 -4.41
C ALA A 30 4.99 -15.16 -3.91
N ASN A 31 4.44 -16.27 -4.38
CA ASN A 31 3.20 -16.85 -3.86
C ASN A 31 3.39 -17.71 -2.60
N LYS A 32 4.65 -17.94 -2.16
CA LYS A 32 4.97 -18.72 -0.96
C LYS A 32 5.16 -17.81 0.26
N GLU A 33 4.61 -18.21 1.40
CA GLU A 33 4.75 -17.48 2.67
C GLU A 33 6.22 -17.31 3.09
N ALA A 34 7.08 -18.28 2.77
CA ALA A 34 8.51 -18.23 3.08
C ALA A 34 9.28 -17.12 2.33
N SER A 35 8.69 -16.55 1.27
CA SER A 35 9.27 -15.44 0.50
C SER A 35 8.97 -14.07 1.12
N TRP A 36 8.12 -14.02 2.15
CA TRP A 36 7.68 -12.79 2.81
C TRP A 36 8.06 -12.78 4.28
N PHE A 37 8.40 -11.61 4.80
CA PHE A 37 8.57 -11.42 6.22
C PHE A 37 7.20 -11.27 6.88
N LEU A 38 6.75 -12.33 7.56
CA LEU A 38 5.42 -12.42 8.17
C LEU A 38 5.49 -12.38 9.70
N GLU A 39 4.60 -11.62 10.33
CA GLU A 39 4.34 -11.80 11.77
C GLU A 39 3.66 -13.14 12.04
N ASP A 40 3.69 -13.61 13.29
CA ASP A 40 3.09 -14.90 13.67
C ASP A 40 1.61 -15.03 13.29
N TYR A 41 0.85 -13.93 13.35
CA TYR A 41 -0.57 -13.93 12.95
C TYR A 41 -0.78 -13.95 11.43
N GLN A 42 0.24 -13.61 10.64
CA GLN A 42 0.22 -13.61 9.17
C GLN A 42 0.70 -14.94 8.59
N LYS A 43 1.30 -15.82 9.40
CA LYS A 43 1.76 -17.16 9.00
C LYS A 43 0.59 -18.13 8.83
N VAL A 44 -0.31 -17.79 7.92
CA VAL A 44 -1.46 -18.60 7.52
C VAL A 44 -1.39 -18.91 6.04
N LYS A 45 -1.91 -20.08 5.65
CA LYS A 45 -1.89 -20.51 4.25
C LYS A 45 -2.70 -19.54 3.39
N GLY A 46 -2.09 -19.05 2.30
CA GLY A 46 -2.69 -18.15 1.34
C GLY A 46 -2.44 -16.67 1.60
N GLU A 47 -1.76 -16.29 2.68
CA GLU A 47 -1.49 -14.87 2.98
C GLU A 47 -0.58 -14.24 1.91
N ALA A 48 0.46 -14.96 1.48
CA ALA A 48 1.33 -14.49 0.40
C ALA A 48 0.55 -14.26 -0.90
N GLN A 49 -0.39 -15.16 -1.22
CA GLN A 49 -1.25 -15.00 -2.39
C GLN A 49 -2.12 -13.74 -2.29
N SER A 50 -2.67 -13.41 -1.11
CA SER A 50 -3.44 -12.18 -0.92
C SER A 50 -2.62 -10.91 -1.20
N PHE A 51 -1.33 -10.89 -0.87
CA PHE A 51 -0.46 -9.76 -1.23
C PHE A 51 -0.32 -9.62 -2.74
N LEU A 52 -0.15 -10.74 -3.46
CA LEU A 52 -0.12 -10.73 -4.92
C LEU A 52 -1.45 -10.26 -5.52
N ASP A 53 -2.57 -10.67 -4.91
CA ASP A 53 -3.90 -10.24 -5.35
C ASP A 53 -4.10 -8.73 -5.13
N HIS A 54 -3.60 -8.16 -4.04
CA HIS A 54 -3.58 -6.69 -3.85
C HIS A 54 -2.78 -5.98 -4.94
N ILE A 55 -1.58 -6.49 -5.25
CA ILE A 55 -0.70 -5.91 -6.27
C ILE A 55 -1.41 -5.91 -7.63
N ARG A 56 -1.93 -7.07 -8.04
CA ARG A 56 -2.61 -7.21 -9.33
C ARG A 56 -3.86 -6.35 -9.43
N LEU A 57 -4.70 -6.36 -8.39
CA LEU A 57 -5.91 -5.54 -8.37
C LEU A 57 -5.58 -4.04 -8.45
N GLY A 58 -4.54 -3.57 -7.76
CA GLY A 58 -4.09 -2.19 -7.89
C GLY A 58 -3.61 -1.82 -9.29
N ILE A 59 -2.87 -2.72 -9.94
CA ILE A 59 -2.43 -2.55 -11.33
C ILE A 59 -3.63 -2.52 -12.29
N GLU A 60 -4.58 -3.43 -12.12
CA GLU A 60 -5.80 -3.49 -12.93
C GLU A 60 -6.62 -2.20 -12.78
N GLU A 61 -6.82 -1.70 -11.55
CA GLU A 61 -7.53 -0.44 -11.31
C GLU A 61 -6.80 0.77 -11.93
N ALA A 62 -5.47 0.81 -11.87
CA ALA A 62 -4.67 1.87 -12.51
C ALA A 62 -4.60 1.74 -14.05
N ALA A 63 -4.87 0.54 -14.60
CA ALA A 63 -4.97 0.33 -16.04
C ALA A 63 -6.34 0.78 -16.59
N LEU A 64 -7.39 0.71 -15.78
CA LEU A 64 -8.73 1.21 -16.12
C LEU A 64 -8.84 2.73 -16.08
N ASP A 65 -7.94 3.40 -15.34
CA ASP A 65 -7.87 4.86 -15.21
C ASP A 65 -6.52 5.39 -15.74
N PRO A 66 -6.47 5.85 -17.00
CA PRO A 66 -5.25 6.42 -17.59
C PRO A 66 -4.69 7.64 -16.84
N ASP A 67 -5.52 8.34 -16.07
CA ASP A 67 -5.15 9.54 -15.30
C ASP A 67 -4.76 9.21 -13.86
N ALA A 68 -4.78 7.93 -13.46
CA ALA A 68 -4.40 7.53 -12.11
C ALA A 68 -2.88 7.45 -11.92
N LEU A 69 -2.39 7.86 -10.76
CA LEU A 69 -1.11 7.40 -10.22
C LEU A 69 -1.34 6.18 -9.34
N LEU A 70 -0.55 5.14 -9.56
CA LEU A 70 -0.54 3.96 -8.69
C LEU A 70 0.54 4.12 -7.62
N LEU A 71 0.14 4.10 -6.36
CA LEU A 71 1.07 4.10 -5.23
C LEU A 71 1.00 2.77 -4.48
N PHE A 72 2.11 2.03 -4.48
CA PHE A 72 2.34 0.97 -3.50
C PHE A 72 2.85 1.61 -2.21
N SER A 73 2.03 1.58 -1.15
CA SER A 73 2.31 2.26 0.12
C SER A 73 2.65 1.27 1.21
N GLY A 74 3.56 1.64 2.10
CA GLY A 74 3.94 0.84 3.25
C GLY A 74 5.45 0.87 3.47
N GLY A 75 5.86 1.20 4.69
CA GLY A 75 7.23 1.54 5.01
C GLY A 75 8.09 0.39 5.51
N GLN A 76 9.27 0.75 5.99
CA GLN A 76 10.24 -0.17 6.60
C GLN A 76 9.81 -0.51 8.03
N THR A 77 8.72 -1.26 8.17
CA THR A 77 8.11 -1.56 9.48
C THR A 77 8.85 -2.65 10.25
N ARG A 78 9.78 -3.39 9.60
CA ARG A 78 10.43 -4.58 10.15
C ARG A 78 11.95 -4.52 10.03
N ARG A 79 12.63 -4.19 11.13
CA ARG A 79 14.11 -4.15 11.19
C ARG A 79 14.76 -5.46 10.72
N ALA A 80 14.14 -6.60 11.02
CA ALA A 80 14.66 -7.93 10.65
C ALA A 80 14.52 -8.26 9.16
N ALA A 81 13.68 -7.53 8.40
CA ALA A 81 13.51 -7.73 6.95
C ALA A 81 14.59 -7.01 6.12
N GLY A 82 15.48 -6.24 6.77
CA GLY A 82 16.48 -5.40 6.13
C GLY A 82 15.93 -4.03 5.68
N PRO A 83 16.68 -3.26 4.89
CA PRO A 83 16.29 -1.92 4.43
C PRO A 83 15.29 -2.01 3.26
N ARG A 84 14.18 -2.74 3.47
CA ARG A 84 13.13 -2.97 2.48
C ARG A 84 11.80 -2.51 3.05
N SER A 85 11.07 -1.73 2.27
CA SER A 85 9.71 -1.30 2.59
C SER A 85 8.69 -2.27 1.99
N GLU A 86 7.46 -2.24 2.50
CA GLU A 86 6.35 -3.00 1.92
C GLU A 86 6.00 -2.47 0.52
N GLY A 87 6.00 -1.14 0.32
CA GLY A 87 5.77 -0.50 -0.97
C GLY A 87 6.79 -0.90 -2.03
N LEU A 88 8.09 -0.85 -1.72
CA LEU A 88 9.14 -1.32 -2.62
C LEU A 88 9.01 -2.82 -2.93
N SER A 89 8.65 -3.62 -1.92
CA SER A 89 8.44 -5.07 -2.11
C SER A 89 7.37 -5.36 -3.14
N TYR A 90 6.24 -4.65 -3.08
CA TYR A 90 5.14 -4.81 -4.04
C TYR A 90 5.57 -4.39 -5.44
N TRP A 91 6.29 -3.26 -5.56
CA TRP A 91 6.81 -2.77 -6.84
C TRP A 91 7.74 -3.78 -7.51
N VAL A 92 8.75 -4.30 -6.78
CA VAL A 92 9.73 -5.24 -7.38
C VAL A 92 9.11 -6.58 -7.74
N VAL A 93 8.11 -7.06 -6.99
CA VAL A 93 7.36 -8.28 -7.31
C VAL A 93 6.54 -8.09 -8.58
N ALA A 94 5.83 -6.97 -8.70
CA ALA A 94 5.07 -6.63 -9.90
C ALA A 94 5.97 -6.53 -11.15
N GLU A 95 7.12 -5.86 -11.00
CA GLU A 95 8.12 -5.69 -12.05
C GLU A 95 8.67 -7.03 -12.52
N ALA A 96 9.15 -7.86 -11.59
CA ALA A 96 9.75 -9.15 -11.90
C ALA A 96 8.75 -10.12 -12.54
N ALA A 97 7.48 -10.01 -12.19
CA ALA A 97 6.42 -10.84 -12.76
C ALA A 97 5.84 -10.29 -14.08
N GLY A 98 6.28 -9.11 -14.53
CA GLY A 98 5.78 -8.46 -15.75
C GLY A 98 4.31 -8.06 -15.69
N TRP A 99 3.75 -7.84 -14.49
CA TRP A 99 2.31 -7.65 -14.32
C TRP A 99 1.76 -6.31 -14.77
N PHE A 100 2.60 -5.29 -14.90
CA PHE A 100 2.14 -3.99 -15.39
C PHE A 100 1.49 -4.07 -16.78
N GLY A 101 1.91 -5.04 -17.62
CA GLY A 101 1.34 -5.34 -18.94
C GLY A 101 1.60 -4.27 -20.01
N HIS A 102 1.53 -2.99 -19.63
CA HIS A 102 1.74 -1.83 -20.47
C HIS A 102 2.78 -0.88 -19.85
N PRO A 103 3.68 -0.29 -20.66
CA PRO A 103 4.66 0.69 -20.17
C PRO A 103 4.04 1.88 -19.43
N GLU A 104 2.85 2.33 -19.85
CA GLU A 104 2.20 3.50 -19.25
C GLU A 104 1.77 3.31 -17.81
N VAL A 105 1.25 2.13 -17.44
CA VAL A 105 0.88 1.83 -16.05
C VAL A 105 2.14 1.79 -15.18
N ARG A 106 3.18 1.12 -15.67
CA ARG A 106 4.50 1.06 -15.00
C ARG A 106 5.09 2.45 -14.79
N ASN A 107 5.05 3.33 -15.80
CA ASN A 107 5.60 4.68 -15.73
C ASN A 107 4.85 5.61 -14.75
N ARG A 108 3.56 5.33 -14.51
CA ARG A 108 2.71 6.03 -13.53
C ARG A 108 2.65 5.33 -12.16
N THR A 109 3.48 4.31 -11.93
CA THR A 109 3.53 3.59 -10.66
C THR A 109 4.73 4.02 -9.82
N PHE A 110 4.47 4.42 -8.58
CA PHE A 110 5.49 4.84 -7.62
C PHE A 110 5.28 4.16 -6.25
N THR A 111 6.23 4.39 -5.34
CA THR A 111 6.20 3.88 -3.97
C THR A 111 6.02 5.01 -2.96
N GLU A 112 5.35 4.68 -1.85
CA GLU A 112 5.37 5.42 -0.60
C GLU A 112 5.93 4.46 0.48
N GLU A 113 7.02 4.84 1.15
CA GLU A 113 7.86 3.90 1.90
C GLU A 113 8.05 4.25 3.39
N HIS A 114 7.14 5.05 3.94
CA HIS A 114 7.19 5.53 5.32
C HIS A 114 5.98 5.09 6.16
N ALA A 115 4.87 4.71 5.55
CA ALA A 115 3.66 4.35 6.29
C ALA A 115 3.85 3.13 7.22
N ARG A 116 3.39 3.23 8.47
CA ARG A 116 3.53 2.17 9.49
C ARG A 116 2.21 1.48 9.83
N ASP A 117 1.09 2.07 9.43
CA ASP A 117 -0.25 1.53 9.62
C ASP A 117 -1.19 1.95 8.48
N SER A 118 -2.44 1.50 8.51
CA SER A 118 -3.42 1.77 7.46
C SER A 118 -3.87 3.24 7.37
N PHE A 119 -3.74 4.03 8.45
CA PHE A 119 -4.01 5.45 8.39
C PHE A 119 -2.87 6.18 7.68
N GLU A 120 -1.63 5.87 8.05
CA GLU A 120 -0.44 6.43 7.40
C GLU A 120 -0.35 6.02 5.93
N ASN A 121 -0.80 4.81 5.57
CA ASN A 121 -0.87 4.42 4.16
C ASN A 121 -1.69 5.43 3.34
N LEU A 122 -2.83 5.89 3.88
CA LEU A 122 -3.66 6.90 3.20
C LEU A 122 -3.00 8.28 3.25
N LEU A 123 -2.62 8.74 4.44
CA LEU A 123 -2.10 10.09 4.63
C LEU A 123 -0.81 10.33 3.86
N PHE A 124 0.16 9.41 3.97
CA PHE A 124 1.45 9.58 3.31
C PHE A 124 1.36 9.37 1.80
N SER A 125 0.41 8.56 1.33
CA SER A 125 0.15 8.47 -0.12
C SER A 125 -0.41 9.77 -0.69
N LEU A 126 -1.21 10.52 0.07
CA LEU A 126 -1.65 11.87 -0.33
C LEU A 126 -0.48 12.85 -0.39
N CYS A 127 0.42 12.82 0.61
CA CYS A 127 1.64 13.62 0.58
C CYS A 127 2.52 13.24 -0.62
N ARG A 128 2.73 11.94 -0.84
CA ARG A 128 3.54 11.41 -1.93
C ARG A 128 2.96 11.77 -3.29
N PHE A 129 1.64 11.72 -3.44
CA PHE A 129 0.95 12.18 -4.64
C PHE A 129 1.24 13.67 -4.90
N TYR A 130 1.12 14.52 -3.88
CA TYR A 130 1.41 15.94 -4.00
C TYR A 130 2.87 16.22 -4.41
N GLU A 131 3.84 15.46 -3.88
CA GLU A 131 5.24 15.55 -4.30
C GLU A 131 5.46 15.22 -5.79
N LEU A 132 4.64 14.32 -6.35
CA LEU A 132 4.76 13.85 -7.73
C LEU A 132 3.99 14.73 -8.73
N ALA A 133 2.80 15.20 -8.34
CA ALA A 133 1.86 15.90 -9.24
C ALA A 133 1.75 17.41 -8.97
N GLY A 134 2.20 17.90 -7.81
CA GLY A 134 2.07 19.32 -7.41
C GLY A 134 0.65 19.74 -6.97
N HIS A 135 -0.30 18.82 -6.97
CA HIS A 135 -1.65 18.99 -6.44
C HIS A 135 -2.12 17.70 -5.75
N TYR A 136 -3.26 17.76 -5.08
CA TYR A 136 -3.90 16.58 -4.50
C TYR A 136 -4.78 15.87 -5.54
N PRO A 137 -5.07 14.56 -5.38
CA PRO A 137 -5.94 13.86 -6.32
C PRO A 137 -7.38 14.37 -6.26
N GLU A 138 -8.13 14.22 -7.33
CA GLU A 138 -9.57 14.41 -7.40
C GLU A 138 -10.29 13.23 -6.75
N THR A 139 -9.88 12.00 -7.09
CA THR A 139 -10.44 10.76 -6.52
C THR A 139 -9.39 9.86 -5.90
N ILE A 140 -9.80 9.08 -4.89
CA ILE A 140 -8.97 8.05 -4.25
C ILE A 140 -9.65 6.70 -4.41
N THR A 141 -8.94 5.74 -4.98
CA THR A 141 -9.26 4.32 -4.93
C THR A 141 -8.27 3.62 -3.99
N VAL A 142 -8.76 3.02 -2.91
CA VAL A 142 -7.92 2.21 -2.00
C VAL A 142 -8.11 0.71 -2.28
N VAL A 143 -7.00 0.01 -2.43
CA VAL A 143 -6.90 -1.45 -2.51
C VAL A 143 -6.27 -2.00 -1.23
N SER A 144 -7.02 -2.86 -0.53
CA SER A 144 -6.60 -3.49 0.72
C SER A 144 -7.53 -4.67 1.05
N TYR A 145 -7.31 -5.39 2.15
CA TYR A 145 -8.26 -6.42 2.62
C TYR A 145 -9.69 -5.89 2.83
N THR A 146 -10.70 -6.67 2.41
CA THR A 146 -12.13 -6.34 2.58
C THR A 146 -12.53 -6.01 4.02
N LEU A 147 -11.94 -6.67 5.02
CA LEU A 147 -12.22 -6.34 6.43
C LEU A 147 -11.75 -4.94 6.86
N LYS A 148 -10.93 -4.26 6.06
CA LYS A 148 -10.48 -2.88 6.30
C LYS A 148 -11.38 -1.86 5.59
N GLU A 149 -12.38 -2.27 4.81
CA GLU A 149 -13.21 -1.32 4.06
C GLU A 149 -13.85 -0.28 4.97
N ALA A 150 -14.53 -0.72 6.03
CA ALA A 150 -15.21 0.18 6.97
C ALA A 150 -14.24 1.21 7.56
N ARG A 151 -13.05 0.79 8.01
CA ARG A 151 -12.07 1.72 8.61
C ARG A 151 -11.55 2.75 7.60
N PHE A 152 -11.30 2.34 6.36
CA PHE A 152 -10.83 3.27 5.33
C PHE A 152 -11.91 4.28 4.98
N ARG A 153 -13.15 3.82 4.77
CA ARG A 153 -14.28 4.66 4.36
C ARG A 153 -14.73 5.64 5.45
N THR A 154 -14.72 5.25 6.73
CA THR A 154 -15.31 6.09 7.79
C THR A 154 -14.29 6.67 8.77
N LEU A 155 -13.15 6.00 9.05
CA LEU A 155 -12.17 6.54 10.00
C LEU A 155 -11.05 7.29 9.27
N HIS A 156 -10.34 6.62 8.36
CA HIS A 156 -9.15 7.18 7.72
C HIS A 156 -9.50 8.31 6.75
N ARG A 157 -10.48 8.10 5.86
CA ARG A 157 -10.98 9.12 4.93
C ARG A 157 -11.44 10.38 5.66
N GLU A 158 -12.23 10.23 6.73
CA GLU A 158 -12.75 11.36 7.49
C GLU A 158 -11.65 12.11 8.23
N ALA A 159 -10.68 11.39 8.79
CA ALA A 159 -9.53 12.00 9.45
C ALA A 159 -8.69 12.88 8.50
N VAL A 160 -8.57 12.51 7.22
CA VAL A 160 -7.95 13.36 6.19
C VAL A 160 -8.93 14.30 5.47
N ARG A 161 -10.19 14.34 5.93
CA ARG A 161 -11.28 15.20 5.42
C ARG A 161 -11.60 15.02 3.93
N TRP A 162 -11.41 13.81 3.39
CA TRP A 162 -11.76 13.56 1.99
C TRP A 162 -13.28 13.39 1.81
N PRO A 163 -13.91 14.00 0.79
CA PRO A 163 -15.33 13.79 0.53
C PRO A 163 -15.63 12.33 0.16
N GLY A 164 -16.80 11.84 0.57
CA GLY A 164 -17.16 10.42 0.42
C GLY A 164 -17.44 10.03 -1.03
N GLU A 165 -17.99 10.95 -1.80
CA GLU A 165 -18.29 10.81 -3.23
C GLU A 165 -17.05 10.62 -4.11
N TYR A 166 -15.87 11.06 -3.64
CA TYR A 166 -14.59 10.93 -4.33
C TYR A 166 -13.69 9.84 -3.73
N PHE A 167 -14.26 8.94 -2.92
CA PHE A 167 -13.52 7.87 -2.25
C PHE A 167 -14.11 6.49 -2.54
N ARG A 168 -13.33 5.64 -3.22
CA ARG A 168 -13.66 4.26 -3.52
C ARG A 168 -12.73 3.31 -2.75
N PHE A 169 -13.29 2.16 -2.38
CA PHE A 169 -12.55 1.05 -1.80
C PHE A 169 -12.79 -0.19 -2.66
N VAL A 170 -11.73 -0.94 -2.95
CA VAL A 170 -11.78 -2.21 -3.67
C VAL A 170 -11.01 -3.24 -2.84
N GLY A 171 -11.68 -4.34 -2.49
CA GLY A 171 -11.14 -5.28 -1.52
C GLY A 171 -10.73 -6.60 -2.14
N THR A 172 -9.65 -7.21 -1.63
CA THR A 172 -9.40 -8.65 -1.81
C THR A 172 -9.77 -9.41 -0.53
N PRO A 173 -10.16 -10.69 -0.63
CA PRO A 173 -10.52 -11.49 0.53
C PRO A 173 -9.32 -11.75 1.42
N VAL A 174 -9.60 -11.92 2.71
CA VAL A 174 -8.61 -12.35 3.70
C VAL A 174 -8.60 -13.89 3.70
N PRO A 175 -7.44 -14.55 3.83
CA PRO A 175 -7.41 -16.00 3.96
C PRO A 175 -8.29 -16.47 5.13
N PRO A 176 -9.08 -17.55 4.99
CA PRO A 176 -10.05 -17.99 6.00
C PRO A 176 -9.46 -18.19 7.41
N GLU A 177 -8.18 -18.53 7.49
CA GLU A 177 -7.47 -18.81 8.75
C GLU A 177 -6.79 -17.58 9.36
N ALA A 178 -6.75 -16.44 8.65
CA ALA A 178 -6.06 -15.22 9.10
C ALA A 178 -6.84 -14.51 10.22
N LYS A 179 -6.51 -14.83 11.47
CA LYS A 179 -7.16 -14.22 12.66
C LYS A 179 -6.68 -12.78 12.93
N GLY A 180 -5.45 -12.43 12.55
CA GLY A 180 -4.81 -11.16 12.95
C GLY A 180 -5.14 -9.94 12.08
N ALA A 181 -5.70 -10.13 10.89
CA ALA A 181 -6.03 -9.02 9.99
C ALA A 181 -7.09 -8.05 10.58
N LYS A 182 -7.93 -8.54 11.53
CA LYS A 182 -8.87 -7.70 12.30
C LYS A 182 -8.18 -6.76 13.30
N VAL A 183 -7.00 -7.11 13.82
CA VAL A 183 -6.39 -6.47 15.01
C VAL A 183 -5.34 -5.40 14.64
N GLY A 184 -4.74 -5.48 13.46
CA GLY A 184 -3.59 -4.66 13.05
C GLY A 184 -3.87 -3.18 12.74
N GLY A 185 -4.68 -2.47 13.53
CA GLY A 185 -4.88 -1.02 13.29
C GLY A 185 -5.48 -0.19 14.41
N GLY A 186 -5.60 -0.68 15.65
CA GLY A 186 -6.27 0.11 16.71
C GLY A 186 -5.74 0.01 18.14
N SER A 187 -4.74 -0.82 18.45
CA SER A 187 -4.44 -1.16 19.86
C SER A 187 -3.14 -0.60 20.43
N ARG A 188 -2.52 0.42 19.82
CA ARG A 188 -1.30 1.06 20.36
C ARG A 188 -1.46 2.53 20.78
N ALA A 189 -2.69 3.01 20.93
CA ALA A 189 -2.97 4.21 21.70
C ALA A 189 -3.27 3.81 23.16
N GLY A 190 -2.26 3.34 23.87
CA GLY A 190 -2.33 2.97 25.27
C GLY A 190 -0.97 3.18 25.91
N GLU A 191 -0.83 4.29 26.62
CA GLU A 191 0.17 4.57 27.66
C GLU A 191 1.62 4.17 27.33
N ARG A 192 2.33 5.04 26.60
CA ARG A 192 3.75 5.26 26.91
C ARG A 192 3.85 6.61 27.61
N GLY A 193 4.02 6.54 28.92
CA GLY A 193 4.40 7.70 29.73
C GLY A 193 5.56 8.42 29.06
N VAL A 194 5.38 9.71 28.84
CA VAL A 194 6.43 10.60 28.34
C VAL A 194 7.35 10.83 29.53
N GLU A 195 8.41 10.03 29.64
CA GLU A 195 9.56 10.43 30.46
C GLU A 195 10.30 11.53 29.68
N PRO A 196 10.49 12.73 30.26
CA PRO A 196 11.16 13.81 29.57
C PRO A 196 12.62 13.44 29.30
N PHE A 197 13.07 13.71 28.07
CA PHE A 197 14.47 13.66 27.70
C PHE A 197 15.27 14.59 28.63
N GLN A 198 16.17 14.01 29.42
CA GLN A 198 17.25 14.78 30.04
C GLN A 198 18.38 14.92 29.00
N LEU A 199 18.75 16.17 28.73
CA LEU A 199 19.96 16.53 27.98
C LEU A 199 21.22 16.17 28.76
#